data_AF-A0A9E0FJQ2-F1
#
_entry.id   AF-A0A9E0FJQ2-F1
#
_cell.length_a   1.000
_cell.length_b   1.000
_cell.length_c   1.000
_cell.angle_alpha   90.00
_cell.angle_beta   90.00
_cell.angle_gamma   90.00
#
_symmetry.space_group_name_H-M   'P 1'
#
loop_
_entity.id
_entity.type
_entity.pdbx_description
1 polymer ?
#
loop_
_entity_poly.entity_id
_entity_poly.type
_entity_poly.pdbx_seq_one_letter_code
_entity_poly.pdbx_strand_id
1 'polypeptide(L)'
;SNYIGFIRRALIKAGIPDVPVISLSAQGLESNPGFSYDIPMLKKAMMAVEYGDIFMNVVYRTRPYEAVPGSVNALHEKWKKVCIEQLTKNKVHMKEFNKNLRAIVKDFDNIPLKDIKKPRVGVVGEILVKFMPAANNHIIELLEAEGAEAVMPDLMGFLLYCMQNSTYKHELLKTPKKGAILSSTLIKILETFRKAGTKALAESKRFDAPSKISETANYAKDFVSLGNQTGEGWLLTGEMIELIHHGVGNIVCCQPFACLPNHIVGKGVIKELRAAYPEANIIAVDYDPGASEVNQLNRIKLMLSTANKNLAKEEKESKKDA
;
A
#
# COMPACT_ATOMS: atom_id res chain seq x y z
N SER A 1 24.58 -4.01 1.95
CA SER A 1 23.54 -4.65 1.10
C SER A 1 24.20 -5.16 -0.16
N ASN A 2 23.98 -6.43 -0.53
CA ASN A 2 24.63 -7.03 -1.71
C ASN A 2 24.01 -6.56 -3.04
N TYR A 3 22.78 -6.01 -3.01
CA TYR A 3 22.07 -5.58 -4.22
C TYR A 3 22.79 -4.49 -5.01
N ILE A 4 23.42 -3.53 -4.33
CA ILE A 4 24.12 -2.42 -4.98
C ILE A 4 25.25 -2.94 -5.87
N GLY A 5 26.04 -3.88 -5.37
CA GLY A 5 27.11 -4.52 -6.14
C GLY A 5 26.59 -5.28 -7.36
N PHE A 6 25.45 -5.99 -7.22
CA PHE A 6 24.81 -6.67 -8.34
C PHE A 6 24.27 -5.69 -9.39
N ILE A 7 23.64 -4.59 -8.98
CA ILE A 7 23.14 -3.56 -9.91
C ILE A 7 24.30 -2.93 -10.68
N ARG A 8 25.40 -2.53 -10.00
CA ARG A 8 26.60 -2.00 -10.67
C ARG A 8 27.19 -3.00 -11.66
N ARG A 9 27.32 -4.27 -11.25
CA ARG A 9 27.80 -5.34 -12.12
C ARG A 9 26.89 -5.53 -13.34
N ALA A 10 25.57 -5.42 -13.18
CA ALA A 10 24.61 -5.53 -14.27
C ALA A 10 24.78 -4.38 -15.28
N LEU A 11 24.92 -3.13 -14.80
CA LEU A 11 25.16 -1.96 -15.66
C LEU A 11 26.47 -2.07 -16.45
N ILE A 12 27.56 -2.50 -15.78
CA ILE A 12 28.85 -2.75 -16.45
C ILE A 12 28.68 -3.80 -17.55
N LYS A 13 28.01 -4.92 -17.26
CA LYS A 13 27.75 -5.99 -18.25
C LYS A 13 26.84 -5.55 -19.40
N ALA A 14 25.95 -4.58 -19.15
CA ALA A 14 25.09 -3.99 -20.17
C ALA A 14 25.80 -2.93 -21.03
N GLY A 15 27.10 -2.68 -20.83
CA GLY A 15 27.87 -1.71 -21.60
C GLY A 15 27.64 -0.25 -21.19
N ILE A 16 27.05 -0.01 -20.01
CA ILE A 16 26.74 1.34 -19.48
C ILE A 16 27.38 1.56 -18.10
N PRO A 17 28.71 1.43 -17.97
CA PRO A 17 29.41 1.53 -16.69
C PRO A 17 29.34 2.92 -16.04
N ASP A 18 29.07 3.96 -16.84
CA ASP A 18 29.07 5.35 -16.39
C ASP A 18 27.77 5.76 -15.67
N VAL A 19 26.75 4.90 -15.66
CA VAL A 19 25.48 5.17 -14.96
C VAL A 19 25.70 5.00 -13.45
N PRO A 20 25.55 6.06 -12.63
CA PRO A 20 25.79 5.97 -11.20
C PRO A 20 24.68 5.19 -10.49
N VAL A 21 25.07 4.34 -9.53
CA VAL A 21 24.14 3.65 -8.62
C VAL A 21 24.21 4.32 -7.26
N ILE A 22 23.15 5.06 -6.92
CA ILE A 22 23.02 5.79 -5.66
C ILE A 22 22.26 4.93 -4.64
N SER A 23 22.91 4.64 -3.51
CA SER A 23 22.30 3.96 -2.38
C SER A 23 21.73 4.95 -1.37
N LEU A 24 20.40 4.99 -1.23
CA LEU A 24 19.72 5.74 -0.18
C LEU A 24 19.56 4.85 1.06
N SER A 25 20.64 4.72 1.84
CA SER A 25 20.63 3.94 3.08
C SER A 25 20.70 4.83 4.30
N ALA A 26 19.66 4.79 5.14
CA ALA A 26 19.67 5.44 6.46
C ALA A 26 20.72 4.83 7.43
N GLN A 27 21.30 3.67 7.09
CA GLN A 27 22.35 3.00 7.85
C GLN A 27 23.75 3.46 7.43
N GLY A 28 23.88 4.37 6.45
CA GLY A 28 25.17 4.90 6.00
C GLY A 28 26.03 3.88 5.27
N LEU A 29 25.42 2.87 4.64
CA LEU A 29 26.13 1.77 3.98
C LEU A 29 27.07 2.24 2.85
N GLU A 30 26.76 3.37 2.20
CA GLU A 30 27.62 4.01 1.20
C GLU A 30 27.44 5.53 1.22
N SER A 31 28.49 6.27 0.86
CA SER A 31 28.43 7.72 0.63
C SER A 31 28.32 7.99 -0.87
N ASN A 32 27.46 8.94 -1.24
CA ASN A 32 27.25 9.34 -2.64
C ASN A 32 27.60 10.83 -2.78
N PRO A 33 28.83 11.18 -3.18
CA PRO A 33 29.32 12.57 -3.15
C PRO A 33 28.48 13.55 -3.98
N GLY A 34 27.83 13.08 -5.05
CA GLY A 34 26.99 13.89 -5.93
C GLY A 34 25.51 13.98 -5.54
N PHE A 35 25.10 13.41 -4.41
CA PHE A 35 23.71 13.39 -3.98
C PHE A 35 23.58 13.72 -2.50
N SER A 36 23.07 14.92 -2.21
CA SER A 36 22.72 15.36 -0.85
C SER A 36 21.21 15.42 -0.70
N TYR A 37 20.73 15.08 0.50
CA TYR A 37 19.34 15.25 0.91
C TYR A 37 19.30 16.25 2.06
N ASP A 38 18.38 17.20 1.96
CA ASP A 38 18.14 18.20 3.00
C ASP A 38 16.73 18.07 3.60
N ILE A 39 16.47 18.81 4.67
CA ILE A 39 15.17 18.80 5.35
C ILE A 39 14.02 19.23 4.39
N PRO A 40 14.17 20.29 3.56
CA PRO A 40 13.19 20.62 2.53
C PRO A 40 12.85 19.45 1.58
N MET A 41 13.85 18.71 1.11
CA MET A 41 13.66 17.55 0.24
C MET A 41 12.90 16.44 0.95
N LEU A 42 13.27 16.10 2.19
CA LEU A 42 12.55 15.10 2.98
C LEU A 42 11.08 15.50 3.20
N LYS A 43 10.82 16.77 3.50
CA LYS A 43 9.46 17.29 3.64
C LYS A 43 8.65 17.13 2.35
N LYS A 44 9.23 17.45 1.20
CA LYS A 44 8.60 17.26 -0.11
C LYS A 44 8.36 15.79 -0.43
N ALA A 45 9.32 14.92 -0.11
CA ALA A 45 9.16 13.47 -0.28
C ALA A 45 7.99 12.94 0.55
N MET A 46 7.86 13.34 1.81
CA MET A 46 6.72 12.92 2.65
C MET A 46 5.37 13.43 2.13
N MET A 47 5.32 14.66 1.61
CA MET A 47 4.13 15.18 0.93
C MET A 47 3.80 14.38 -0.34
N ALA A 48 4.80 13.98 -1.12
CA ALA A 48 4.62 13.18 -2.31
C ALA A 48 4.09 11.77 -2.00
N VAL A 49 4.60 11.13 -0.94
CA VAL A 49 4.10 9.83 -0.45
C VAL A 49 2.62 9.94 -0.11
N GLU A 50 2.23 10.91 0.71
CA GLU A 50 0.83 11.09 1.11
C GLU A 50 -0.08 11.45 -0.07
N TYR A 51 0.39 12.24 -1.05
CA TYR A 51 -0.38 12.46 -2.28
C TYR A 51 -0.58 11.16 -3.06
N GLY A 52 0.47 10.34 -3.19
CA GLY A 52 0.37 9.03 -3.81
C GLY A 52 -0.64 8.13 -3.10
N ASP A 53 -0.60 8.09 -1.77
CA ASP A 53 -1.51 7.30 -0.94
C ASP A 53 -2.97 7.74 -1.11
N ILE A 54 -3.24 9.05 -1.09
CA ILE A 54 -4.58 9.58 -1.41
C ILE A 54 -5.00 9.21 -2.83
N PHE A 55 -4.13 9.34 -3.82
CA PHE A 55 -4.46 8.97 -5.20
C PHE A 55 -4.78 7.49 -5.34
N MET A 56 -4.00 6.60 -4.73
CA MET A 56 -4.30 5.16 -4.75
C MET A 56 -5.67 4.87 -4.15
N ASN A 57 -6.01 5.49 -3.01
CA ASN A 57 -7.32 5.33 -2.38
C ASN A 57 -8.46 5.81 -3.30
N VAL A 58 -8.40 7.07 -3.76
CA VAL A 58 -9.52 7.67 -4.49
C VAL A 58 -9.64 7.17 -5.94
N VAL A 59 -8.51 6.92 -6.62
CA VAL A 59 -8.52 6.45 -8.01
C VAL A 59 -9.02 5.01 -8.08
N TYR A 60 -8.47 4.09 -7.27
CA TYR A 60 -8.87 2.68 -7.34
C TYR A 60 -10.32 2.47 -6.89
N ARG A 61 -10.81 3.31 -5.97
CA ARG A 61 -12.22 3.28 -5.55
C ARG A 61 -13.19 3.84 -6.59
N THR A 62 -12.77 4.75 -7.47
CA THR A 62 -13.68 5.43 -8.42
C THR A 62 -13.57 4.94 -9.85
N ARG A 63 -12.35 4.65 -10.34
CA ARG A 63 -12.08 4.26 -11.74
C ARG A 63 -12.89 3.05 -12.21
N PRO A 64 -13.06 1.98 -11.41
CA PRO A 64 -13.86 0.83 -11.84
C PRO A 64 -15.33 1.17 -12.10
N TYR A 65 -15.82 2.29 -11.56
CA TYR A 65 -17.23 2.67 -11.59
C TYR A 65 -17.51 3.92 -12.42
N GLU A 66 -16.52 4.45 -13.14
CA GLU A 66 -16.70 5.74 -13.84
C GLU A 66 -17.88 5.71 -14.83
N ALA A 67 -18.74 6.73 -14.77
CA ALA A 67 -19.88 6.84 -15.67
C ALA A 67 -19.43 7.13 -17.11
N VAL A 68 -18.41 7.99 -17.25
CA VAL A 68 -17.76 8.33 -18.52
C VAL A 68 -16.34 7.75 -18.52
N PRO A 69 -16.01 6.84 -19.45
CA PRO A 69 -14.67 6.26 -19.53
C PRO A 69 -13.56 7.32 -19.61
N GLY A 70 -12.50 7.15 -18.82
CA GLY A 70 -11.35 8.04 -18.72
C GLY A 70 -11.54 9.28 -17.84
N SER A 71 -12.73 9.51 -17.29
CA SER A 71 -13.01 10.70 -16.45
C SER A 71 -12.21 10.71 -15.16
N VAL A 72 -12.03 9.54 -14.52
CA VAL A 72 -11.24 9.40 -13.30
C VAL A 72 -9.76 9.66 -13.58
N ASN A 73 -9.24 9.13 -14.69
CA ASN A 73 -7.86 9.38 -15.11
C ASN A 73 -7.62 10.85 -15.47
N ALA A 74 -8.56 11.52 -16.14
CA ALA A 74 -8.45 12.94 -16.44
C ALA A 74 -8.42 13.81 -15.17
N LEU A 75 -9.25 13.47 -14.17
CA LEU A 75 -9.24 14.15 -12.87
C LEU A 75 -7.93 13.91 -12.11
N HIS A 76 -7.43 12.66 -12.12
CA HIS A 76 -6.14 12.32 -11.55
C HIS A 76 -5.00 13.12 -12.21
N GLU A 77 -4.95 13.17 -13.55
CA GLU A 77 -3.92 13.92 -14.28
C GLU A 77 -3.95 15.42 -13.97
N LYS A 78 -5.15 16.00 -13.83
CA LYS A 78 -5.32 17.40 -13.40
C LYS A 78 -4.70 17.62 -12.01
N TRP A 79 -5.06 16.81 -11.03
CA TRP A 79 -4.56 16.96 -9.67
C TRP A 79 -3.07 16.62 -9.54
N LYS A 80 -2.59 15.61 -10.26
CA LYS A 80 -1.17 15.25 -10.33
C LYS A 80 -0.32 16.44 -10.77
N LYS A 81 -0.76 17.18 -11.81
CA LYS A 81 -0.07 18.41 -12.25
C LYS A 81 0.01 19.45 -11.14
N VAL A 82 -1.10 19.72 -10.44
CA VAL A 82 -1.15 20.66 -9.30
C VAL A 82 -0.20 20.23 -8.18
N CYS A 83 -0.17 18.95 -7.83
CA CYS A 83 0.73 18.41 -6.80
C CYS A 83 2.20 18.53 -7.22
N ILE A 84 2.54 18.19 -8.46
CA ILE A 84 3.91 18.35 -9.00
C ILE A 84 4.32 19.82 -8.95
N GLU A 85 3.49 20.73 -9.48
CA GLU A 85 3.75 22.17 -9.46
C GLU A 85 3.99 22.70 -8.04
N GLN A 86 3.23 22.22 -7.06
CA GLN A 86 3.46 22.56 -5.65
C GLN A 86 4.83 22.05 -5.17
N LEU A 87 5.13 20.78 -5.39
CA LEU A 87 6.35 20.14 -4.87
C LEU A 87 7.63 20.65 -5.55
N THR A 88 7.54 21.17 -6.77
CA THR A 88 8.67 21.80 -7.49
C THR A 88 8.98 23.22 -7.01
N LYS A 89 8.10 23.87 -6.24
CA LYS A 89 8.39 25.21 -5.66
C LYS A 89 9.58 25.14 -4.70
N ASN A 90 10.35 26.24 -4.60
CA ASN A 90 11.47 26.35 -3.65
C ASN A 90 11.03 26.13 -2.19
N LYS A 91 9.81 26.55 -1.83
CA LYS A 91 9.23 26.39 -0.50
C LYS A 91 7.85 25.76 -0.59
N VAL A 92 7.56 24.81 0.30
CA VAL A 92 6.27 24.12 0.41
C VAL A 92 5.65 24.33 1.78
N HIS A 93 4.33 24.56 1.81
CA HIS A 93 3.59 24.91 3.03
C HIS A 93 2.52 23.86 3.35
N MET A 94 2.42 23.47 4.62
CA MET A 94 1.42 22.50 5.09
C MET A 94 -0.03 22.98 4.83
N LYS A 95 -0.26 24.30 4.82
CA LYS A 95 -1.61 24.85 4.58
C LYS A 95 -2.10 24.55 3.16
N GLU A 96 -1.27 24.80 2.15
CA GLU A 96 -1.59 24.50 0.75
C GLU A 96 -1.67 22.98 0.54
N PHE A 97 -0.72 22.23 1.10
CA PHE A 97 -0.71 20.77 1.05
C PHE A 97 -2.01 20.17 1.59
N ASN A 98 -2.42 20.55 2.81
CA ASN A 98 -3.66 20.10 3.44
C ASN A 98 -4.92 20.59 2.71
N LYS A 99 -4.86 21.74 2.03
CA LYS A 99 -5.97 22.23 1.19
C LYS A 99 -6.15 21.32 -0.02
N ASN A 100 -5.06 20.98 -0.70
CA ASN A 100 -5.07 20.09 -1.85
C ASN A 100 -5.58 18.69 -1.49
N LEU A 101 -5.11 18.07 -0.39
CA LEU A 101 -5.59 16.76 0.05
C LEU A 101 -7.13 16.73 0.20
N ARG A 102 -7.71 17.72 0.89
CA ARG A 102 -9.17 17.82 1.05
C ARG A 102 -9.89 18.05 -0.28
N ALA A 103 -9.32 18.86 -1.15
CA ALA A 103 -9.91 19.18 -2.44
C ALA A 103 -9.87 17.99 -3.40
N ILE A 104 -8.78 17.21 -3.40
CA ILE A 104 -8.68 15.94 -4.15
C ILE A 104 -9.79 15.00 -3.70
N VAL A 105 -9.86 14.69 -2.41
CA VAL A 105 -10.89 13.77 -1.88
C VAL A 105 -12.29 14.27 -2.24
N LYS A 106 -12.57 15.57 -2.07
CA LYS A 106 -13.87 16.16 -2.42
C LYS A 106 -14.20 16.05 -3.91
N ASP A 107 -13.26 16.30 -4.82
CA ASP A 107 -13.51 16.22 -6.26
C ASP A 107 -13.83 14.79 -6.67
N PHE A 108 -13.05 13.81 -6.19
CA PHE A 108 -13.30 12.39 -6.46
C PHE A 108 -14.58 11.89 -5.79
N ASP A 109 -14.97 12.44 -4.64
CA ASP A 109 -16.22 12.09 -3.97
C ASP A 109 -17.48 12.54 -4.76
N ASN A 110 -17.31 13.54 -5.64
CA ASN A 110 -18.37 14.10 -6.46
C ASN A 110 -18.31 13.68 -7.93
N ILE A 111 -17.34 12.84 -8.32
CA ILE A 111 -17.28 12.36 -9.71
C ILE A 111 -18.49 11.45 -10.02
N PRO A 112 -19.13 11.58 -11.20
CA PRO A 112 -20.23 10.70 -11.59
C PRO A 112 -19.78 9.25 -11.76
N LEU A 113 -20.41 8.35 -11.01
CA LEU A 113 -20.16 6.90 -11.06
C LEU A 113 -21.46 6.16 -11.39
N LYS A 114 -21.30 4.97 -11.96
CA LYS A 114 -22.38 3.99 -12.13
C LYS A 114 -22.74 3.39 -10.77
N ASP A 115 -24.02 3.19 -10.54
CA ASP A 115 -24.53 2.47 -9.37
C ASP A 115 -24.53 0.97 -9.65
N ILE A 116 -23.35 0.36 -9.54
CA ILE A 116 -23.13 -1.08 -9.72
C ILE A 116 -22.20 -1.57 -8.62
N LYS A 117 -22.33 -2.84 -8.22
CA LYS A 117 -21.40 -3.49 -7.31
C LYS A 117 -20.37 -4.29 -8.10
N LYS A 118 -19.13 -4.28 -7.61
CA LYS A 118 -18.03 -5.10 -8.13
C LYS A 118 -17.34 -5.82 -6.98
N PRO A 119 -16.75 -7.00 -7.21
CA PRO A 119 -15.94 -7.66 -6.18
C PRO A 119 -14.78 -6.74 -5.79
N ARG A 120 -14.61 -6.48 -4.50
CA ARG A 120 -13.46 -5.74 -3.95
C ARG A 120 -12.34 -6.72 -3.64
N VAL A 121 -11.13 -6.38 -4.07
CA VAL A 121 -9.93 -7.21 -3.91
C VAL A 121 -8.80 -6.40 -3.28
N GLY A 122 -8.38 -6.83 -2.10
CA GLY A 122 -7.24 -6.31 -1.38
C GLY A 122 -5.92 -6.73 -2.02
N VAL A 123 -4.99 -5.80 -2.21
CA VAL A 123 -3.62 -6.09 -2.67
C VAL A 123 -2.65 -5.76 -1.53
N VAL A 124 -2.07 -6.80 -0.96
CA VAL A 124 -1.06 -6.73 0.11
C VAL A 124 0.20 -7.45 -0.34
N GLY A 125 1.30 -7.28 0.38
CA GLY A 125 2.51 -8.02 0.03
C GLY A 125 3.79 -7.29 0.32
N GLU A 126 4.86 -7.77 -0.31
CA GLU A 126 6.17 -7.12 -0.22
C GLU A 126 6.13 -5.71 -0.81
N ILE A 127 6.78 -4.74 -0.15
CA ILE A 127 6.69 -3.32 -0.52
C ILE A 127 6.97 -3.07 -2.02
N LEU A 128 8.08 -3.56 -2.58
CA LEU A 128 8.38 -3.32 -3.99
C LEU A 128 7.35 -3.99 -4.90
N VAL A 129 7.02 -5.26 -4.67
CA VAL A 129 6.04 -5.99 -5.48
C VAL A 129 4.64 -5.39 -5.36
N LYS A 130 4.24 -4.89 -4.18
CA LYS A 130 2.93 -4.26 -3.95
C LYS A 130 2.78 -2.94 -4.73
N PHE A 131 3.78 -2.06 -4.67
CA PHE A 131 3.67 -0.70 -5.19
C PHE A 131 4.23 -0.51 -6.62
N MET A 132 5.08 -1.41 -7.14
CA MET A 132 5.70 -1.27 -8.46
C MET A 132 4.94 -2.13 -9.51
N PRO A 133 4.20 -1.53 -10.46
CA PRO A 133 3.41 -2.29 -11.44
C PRO A 133 4.24 -3.27 -12.28
N ALA A 134 5.45 -2.87 -12.66
CA ALA A 134 6.37 -3.73 -13.41
C ALA A 134 6.88 -4.94 -12.62
N ALA A 135 6.79 -4.92 -11.28
CA ALA A 135 7.20 -6.04 -10.43
C ALA A 135 6.06 -7.03 -10.15
N ASN A 136 4.81 -6.65 -10.43
CA ASN A 136 3.61 -7.45 -10.14
C ASN A 136 2.73 -7.71 -11.37
N ASN A 137 3.29 -7.54 -12.57
CA ASN A 137 2.58 -7.70 -13.84
C ASN A 137 1.27 -6.89 -13.89
N HIS A 138 1.31 -5.64 -13.40
CA HIS A 138 0.19 -4.70 -13.49
C HIS A 138 -1.10 -5.24 -12.84
N ILE A 139 -0.99 -5.77 -11.61
CA ILE A 139 -2.11 -6.44 -10.93
C ILE A 139 -3.34 -5.55 -10.78
N ILE A 140 -3.17 -4.24 -10.57
CA ILE A 140 -4.31 -3.32 -10.42
C ILE A 140 -5.08 -3.23 -11.74
N GLU A 141 -4.38 -3.01 -12.86
CA GLU A 141 -4.98 -2.98 -14.19
C GLU A 141 -5.65 -4.31 -14.54
N LEU A 142 -5.03 -5.43 -14.16
CA LEU A 142 -5.60 -6.76 -14.34
C LEU A 142 -6.91 -6.93 -13.57
N LEU A 143 -6.95 -6.59 -12.29
CA LEU A 143 -8.15 -6.69 -11.46
C LEU A 143 -9.29 -5.85 -12.03
N GLU A 144 -8.99 -4.62 -12.45
CA GLU A 144 -9.99 -3.73 -13.05
C GLU A 144 -10.51 -4.26 -14.40
N ALA A 145 -9.63 -4.82 -15.23
CA ALA A 145 -9.99 -5.45 -16.50
C ALA A 145 -10.90 -6.67 -16.30
N GLU A 146 -10.68 -7.44 -15.23
CA GLU A 146 -11.55 -8.56 -14.83
C GLU A 146 -12.81 -8.11 -14.06
N GLY A 147 -13.06 -6.79 -13.98
CA GLY A 147 -14.28 -6.22 -13.42
C GLY A 147 -14.29 -6.06 -11.90
N ALA A 148 -13.14 -6.12 -11.24
CA ALA A 148 -13.01 -5.92 -9.80
C ALA A 148 -12.62 -4.46 -9.43
N GLU A 149 -12.82 -4.12 -8.16
CA GLU A 149 -12.25 -2.94 -7.52
C GLU A 149 -11.01 -3.36 -6.72
N ALA A 150 -9.86 -2.75 -6.98
CA ALA A 150 -8.68 -2.97 -6.17
C ALA A 150 -8.68 -2.06 -4.93
N VAL A 151 -8.24 -2.61 -3.79
CA VAL A 151 -8.06 -1.87 -2.54
C VAL A 151 -6.65 -2.14 -2.05
N MET A 152 -5.86 -1.09 -1.83
CA MET A 152 -4.45 -1.24 -1.51
C MET A 152 -4.09 -0.41 -0.27
N PRO A 153 -3.56 -1.01 0.81
CA PRO A 153 -3.10 -0.26 1.97
C PRO A 153 -1.93 0.65 1.62
N ASP A 154 -1.79 1.75 2.36
CA ASP A 154 -0.95 2.89 2.01
C ASP A 154 0.56 2.68 2.26
N LEU A 155 1.40 3.45 1.55
CA LEU A 155 2.85 3.42 1.75
C LEU A 155 3.25 4.10 3.06
N MET A 156 2.52 5.14 3.48
CA MET A 156 2.71 5.77 4.79
C MET A 156 2.56 4.76 5.95
N GLY A 157 1.66 3.79 5.84
CA GLY A 157 1.48 2.70 6.80
C GLY A 157 2.74 1.85 6.97
N PHE A 158 3.43 1.53 5.87
CA PHE A 158 4.73 0.86 5.93
C PHE A 158 5.81 1.71 6.61
N LEU A 159 5.84 3.02 6.36
CA LEU A 159 6.77 3.93 7.03
C LEU A 159 6.48 4.01 8.54
N LEU A 160 5.21 4.10 8.92
CA LEU A 160 4.77 4.08 10.32
C LEU A 160 5.14 2.76 11.00
N TYR A 161 4.95 1.62 10.33
CA TYR A 161 5.38 0.29 10.79
C TYR A 161 6.89 0.26 11.10
N CYS A 162 7.71 0.74 10.15
CA CYS A 162 9.15 0.79 10.31
C CYS A 162 9.57 1.57 11.56
N MET A 163 8.86 2.66 11.87
CA MET A 163 9.10 3.42 13.10
C MET A 163 8.60 2.64 14.33
N GLN A 164 7.36 2.16 14.31
CA GLN A 164 6.69 1.44 15.41
C GLN A 164 7.52 0.25 15.93
N ASN A 165 8.23 -0.44 15.03
CA ASN A 165 9.12 -1.55 15.38
C ASN A 165 10.17 -1.19 16.46
N SER A 166 10.68 0.04 16.46
CA SER A 166 11.66 0.49 17.46
C SER A 166 11.07 0.60 18.87
N THR A 167 9.79 0.93 18.99
CA THR A 167 9.07 0.95 20.27
C THR A 167 8.92 -0.48 20.81
N TYR A 168 8.51 -1.42 19.96
CA TYR A 168 8.39 -2.83 20.35
C TYR A 168 9.73 -3.47 20.73
N LYS A 169 10.83 -3.15 20.02
CA LYS A 169 12.18 -3.61 20.41
C LYS A 169 12.57 -3.13 21.80
N HIS A 170 12.19 -1.91 22.17
CA HIS A 170 12.42 -1.42 23.54
C HIS A 170 11.57 -2.18 24.57
N GLU A 171 10.29 -2.38 24.30
CA GLU A 171 9.37 -3.04 25.24
C GLU A 171 9.75 -4.50 25.48
N LEU A 172 10.03 -5.25 24.41
CA LEU A 172 10.28 -6.69 24.46
C LEU A 172 11.76 -7.05 24.64
N LEU A 173 12.67 -6.37 23.94
CA LEU A 173 14.11 -6.68 23.95
C LEU A 173 14.94 -5.74 24.83
N LYS A 174 14.29 -4.78 25.52
CA LYS A 174 14.93 -3.82 26.43
C LYS A 174 16.08 -3.03 25.80
N THR A 175 16.02 -2.75 24.50
CA THR A 175 16.97 -1.86 23.80
C THR A 175 16.95 -0.44 24.40
N PRO A 176 17.92 0.44 24.15
CA PRO A 176 17.93 1.77 24.78
C PRO A 176 16.67 2.61 24.53
N LYS A 177 16.13 3.23 25.59
CA LYS A 177 14.91 4.09 25.57
C LYS A 177 14.96 5.21 24.53
N LYS A 178 16.15 5.76 24.25
CA LYS A 178 16.35 6.85 23.30
C LYS A 178 15.78 6.53 21.90
N GLY A 179 15.94 5.28 21.45
CA GLY A 179 15.42 4.84 20.14
C GLY A 179 13.89 4.85 20.08
N ALA A 180 13.22 4.39 21.14
CA ALA A 180 11.76 4.39 21.23
C ALA A 180 11.18 5.82 21.28
N ILE A 181 11.84 6.74 21.99
CA ILE A 181 11.42 8.16 22.06
C ILE A 181 11.55 8.83 20.69
N LEU A 182 12.67 8.61 19.99
CA LEU A 182 12.87 9.13 18.64
C LEU A 182 11.82 8.59 17.67
N SER A 183 11.59 7.28 17.68
CA SER A 183 10.55 6.64 16.86
C SER A 183 9.16 7.22 17.13
N SER A 184 8.77 7.33 18.40
CA SER A 184 7.47 7.92 18.78
C SER A 184 7.31 9.36 18.29
N THR A 185 8.41 10.11 18.22
CA THR A 185 8.43 11.48 17.66
C THR A 185 8.26 11.45 16.14
N LEU A 186 8.97 10.56 15.45
CA LEU A 186 8.84 10.38 14.01
C LEU A 186 7.43 9.94 13.60
N ILE A 187 6.81 9.02 14.34
CA ILE A 187 5.41 8.61 14.15
C ILE A 187 4.49 9.83 14.19
N LYS A 188 4.60 10.69 15.23
CA LYS A 188 3.78 11.91 15.33
C LYS A 188 3.99 12.87 14.15
N ILE A 189 5.22 12.97 13.64
CA ILE A 189 5.53 13.78 12.47
C ILE A 189 4.84 13.21 11.23
N LEU A 190 5.00 11.90 10.96
CA LEU A 190 4.38 11.21 9.83
C LEU A 190 2.85 11.32 9.87
N GLU A 191 2.26 11.07 11.03
CA GLU A 191 0.82 11.25 11.29
C GLU A 191 0.36 12.69 11.03
N THR A 192 1.23 13.69 11.23
CA THR A 192 0.87 15.10 10.93
C THR A 192 0.74 15.35 9.42
N PHE A 193 1.54 14.68 8.58
CA PHE A 193 1.39 14.75 7.13
C PHE A 193 0.08 14.08 6.69
N ARG A 194 -0.21 12.89 7.24
CA ARG A 194 -1.37 12.08 6.86
C ARG A 194 -2.71 12.58 7.44
N LYS A 195 -2.69 13.31 8.55
CA LYS A 195 -3.89 13.75 9.29
C LYS A 195 -4.96 14.43 8.43
N ALA A 196 -4.58 15.32 7.52
CA ALA A 196 -5.55 16.04 6.70
C ALA A 196 -6.20 15.14 5.64
N GLY A 197 -5.43 14.21 5.07
CA GLY A 197 -5.89 13.20 4.12
C GLY A 197 -6.83 12.20 4.80
N THR A 198 -6.38 11.55 5.87
CA THR A 198 -7.20 10.61 6.67
C THR A 198 -8.51 11.24 7.12
N LYS A 199 -8.49 12.49 7.60
CA LYS A 199 -9.72 13.18 8.00
C LYS A 199 -10.67 13.39 6.82
N ALA A 200 -10.15 13.80 5.65
CA ALA A 200 -10.96 14.01 4.47
C ALA A 200 -11.58 12.69 3.95
N LEU A 201 -10.81 11.59 3.99
CA LEU A 201 -11.32 10.26 3.65
C LEU A 201 -12.41 9.82 4.64
N ALA A 202 -12.19 10.01 5.95
CA ALA A 202 -13.17 9.62 6.97
C ALA A 202 -14.48 10.42 6.91
N GLU A 203 -14.43 11.68 6.47
CA GLU A 203 -15.60 12.54 6.28
C GLU A 203 -16.27 12.34 4.89
N SER A 204 -15.68 11.52 4.01
CA SER A 204 -16.22 11.21 2.68
C SER A 204 -17.42 10.26 2.78
N LYS A 205 -18.32 10.31 1.77
CA LYS A 205 -19.41 9.33 1.63
C LYS A 205 -19.00 8.06 0.87
N ARG A 206 -17.76 7.99 0.33
CA ARG A 206 -17.31 6.89 -0.55
C ARG A 206 -16.06 6.14 -0.13
N PHE A 207 -15.15 6.79 0.59
CA PHE A 207 -13.80 6.31 0.83
C PHE A 207 -13.61 5.82 2.25
N ASP A 208 -12.70 4.86 2.41
CA ASP A 208 -12.29 4.34 3.70
C ASP A 208 -11.01 5.05 4.16
N ALA A 209 -11.01 5.55 5.39
CA ALA A 209 -9.82 6.12 5.99
C ALA A 209 -8.91 4.99 6.49
N PRO A 210 -7.60 5.06 6.23
CA PRO A 210 -6.67 4.03 6.68
C PRO A 210 -6.54 4.02 8.22
N SER A 211 -6.42 2.84 8.82
CA SER A 211 -6.33 2.65 10.27
C SER A 211 -5.05 3.25 10.86
N LYS A 212 -5.07 3.53 12.16
CA LYS A 212 -3.84 3.93 12.87
C LYS A 212 -2.90 2.74 12.96
N ILE A 213 -1.59 2.99 12.91
CA ILE A 213 -0.61 1.90 13.00
C ILE A 213 -0.73 1.04 14.27
N SER A 214 -1.16 1.65 15.38
CA SER A 214 -1.42 0.94 16.64
C SER A 214 -2.61 -0.03 16.55
N GLU A 215 -3.61 0.31 15.74
CA GLU A 215 -4.78 -0.52 15.49
C GLU A 215 -4.41 -1.69 14.58
N THR A 216 -3.69 -1.43 13.48
CA THR A 216 -3.14 -2.48 12.61
C THR A 216 -2.23 -3.45 13.39
N ALA A 217 -1.42 -2.95 14.35
CA ALA A 217 -0.63 -3.79 15.25
C ALA A 217 -1.51 -4.64 16.18
N ASN A 218 -2.61 -4.08 16.69
CA ASN A 218 -3.56 -4.82 17.52
C ASN A 218 -4.28 -5.92 16.75
N TYR A 219 -4.57 -5.73 15.46
CA TYR A 219 -5.11 -6.79 14.61
C TYR A 219 -4.11 -7.95 14.45
N ALA A 220 -2.82 -7.63 14.24
CA ALA A 220 -1.82 -8.66 13.99
C ALA A 220 -1.46 -9.51 15.22
N LYS A 221 -1.50 -8.95 16.43
CA LYS A 221 -0.88 -9.55 17.64
C LYS A 221 -1.46 -10.91 18.05
N ASP A 222 -2.71 -11.19 17.70
CA ASP A 222 -3.39 -12.45 18.04
C ASP A 222 -3.04 -13.58 17.06
N PHE A 223 -2.49 -13.24 15.89
CA PHE A 223 -2.11 -14.20 14.85
C PHE A 223 -0.59 -14.35 14.72
N VAL A 224 0.17 -13.26 14.91
CA VAL A 224 1.63 -13.26 14.85
C VAL A 224 2.22 -12.35 15.92
N SER A 225 3.37 -12.75 16.47
CA SER A 225 4.14 -11.90 17.37
C SER A 225 4.55 -10.61 16.67
N LEU A 226 4.37 -9.46 17.35
CA LEU A 226 4.86 -8.15 16.89
C LEU A 226 6.40 -8.06 16.89
N GLY A 227 7.08 -9.09 17.41
CA GLY A 227 8.52 -9.31 17.24
C GLY A 227 8.91 -9.78 15.83
N ASN A 228 7.97 -10.26 15.02
CA ASN A 228 8.20 -10.58 13.61
C ASN A 228 8.32 -9.28 12.82
N GLN A 229 9.56 -8.81 12.62
CA GLN A 229 9.86 -7.50 12.03
C GLN A 229 10.75 -7.57 10.78
N THR A 230 10.95 -8.78 10.24
CA THR A 230 11.71 -8.98 9.00
C THR A 230 10.78 -8.84 7.80
N GLY A 231 11.23 -8.14 6.75
CA GLY A 231 10.36 -7.77 5.62
C GLY A 231 9.25 -6.83 6.10
N GLU A 232 8.01 -7.16 5.76
CA GLU A 232 6.80 -6.47 6.22
C GLU A 232 6.38 -6.94 7.62
N GLY A 233 6.91 -8.08 8.08
CA GLY A 233 6.65 -8.63 9.41
C GLY A 233 5.17 -8.67 9.77
N TRP A 234 4.84 -8.27 11.00
CA TRP A 234 3.46 -8.23 11.50
C TRP A 234 2.53 -7.29 10.71
N LEU A 235 3.06 -6.29 9.98
CA LEU A 235 2.23 -5.36 9.20
C LEU A 235 1.41 -6.10 8.15
N LEU A 236 2.02 -7.07 7.45
CA LEU A 236 1.33 -7.82 6.40
C LEU A 236 0.10 -8.57 6.93
N THR A 237 0.22 -9.18 8.11
CA THR A 237 -0.92 -9.81 8.80
C THR A 237 -1.97 -8.79 9.21
N GLY A 238 -1.54 -7.66 9.78
CA GLY A 238 -2.43 -6.57 10.18
C GLY A 238 -3.20 -5.95 9.00
N GLU A 239 -2.53 -5.71 7.87
CA GLU A 239 -3.14 -5.18 6.65
C GLU A 239 -4.20 -6.13 6.09
N MET A 240 -3.96 -7.46 6.13
CA MET A 240 -4.98 -8.44 5.71
C MET A 240 -6.23 -8.37 6.58
N ILE A 241 -6.06 -8.24 7.90
CA ILE A 241 -7.20 -8.17 8.84
C ILE A 241 -7.92 -6.82 8.71
N GLU A 242 -7.19 -5.72 8.55
CA GLU A 242 -7.75 -4.39 8.28
C GLU A 242 -8.63 -4.40 7.02
N LEU A 243 -8.17 -5.02 5.94
CA LEU A 243 -8.96 -5.19 4.72
C LEU A 243 -10.24 -5.99 4.97
N ILE A 244 -10.16 -7.09 5.72
CA ILE A 244 -11.34 -7.90 6.09
C ILE A 244 -12.35 -7.06 6.87
N HIS A 245 -11.90 -6.29 7.88
CA HIS A 245 -12.77 -5.41 8.68
C HIS A 245 -13.41 -4.30 7.84
N HIS A 246 -12.74 -3.84 6.78
CA HIS A 246 -13.29 -2.89 5.80
C HIS A 246 -14.12 -3.54 4.68
N GLY A 247 -14.55 -4.80 4.85
CA GLY A 247 -15.41 -5.50 3.89
C GLY A 247 -14.69 -5.92 2.61
N VAL A 248 -13.37 -6.11 2.67
CA VAL A 248 -12.53 -6.56 1.56
C VAL A 248 -11.95 -7.93 1.90
N GLY A 249 -12.80 -8.95 1.86
CA GLY A 249 -12.43 -10.33 2.20
C GLY A 249 -11.64 -11.07 1.11
N ASN A 250 -11.68 -10.61 -0.15
CA ASN A 250 -10.86 -11.19 -1.21
C ASN A 250 -9.48 -10.51 -1.21
N ILE A 251 -8.40 -11.26 -1.03
CA ILE A 251 -7.06 -10.68 -0.85
C ILE A 251 -6.03 -11.42 -1.72
N VAL A 252 -5.23 -10.67 -2.46
CA VAL A 252 -4.04 -11.15 -3.15
C VAL A 252 -2.80 -10.70 -2.38
N CYS A 253 -2.09 -11.66 -1.80
CA CYS A 253 -0.79 -11.46 -1.17
C CYS A 253 0.32 -11.64 -2.21
N CYS A 254 0.86 -10.51 -2.69
CA CYS A 254 1.91 -10.43 -3.68
C CYS A 254 3.29 -10.62 -3.02
N GLN A 255 4.11 -11.52 -3.53
CA GLN A 255 5.41 -11.77 -2.91
C GLN A 255 6.48 -12.15 -3.93
N PRO A 256 7.75 -11.80 -3.68
CA PRO A 256 8.86 -12.37 -4.41
C PRO A 256 8.93 -13.88 -4.17
N PHE A 257 9.41 -14.63 -5.16
CA PHE A 257 9.68 -16.06 -4.98
C PHE A 257 10.65 -16.29 -3.80
N ALA A 258 10.35 -17.32 -3.00
CA ALA A 258 11.13 -17.73 -1.83
C ALA A 258 11.32 -16.63 -0.75
N CYS A 259 10.42 -15.65 -0.66
CA CYS A 259 10.42 -14.66 0.41
C CYS A 259 10.13 -15.33 1.78
N LEU A 260 11.19 -15.69 2.51
CA LEU A 260 11.10 -16.37 3.82
C LEU A 260 10.23 -15.61 4.84
N PRO A 261 10.31 -14.28 4.98
CA PRO A 261 9.42 -13.57 5.88
C PRO A 261 7.95 -13.74 5.50
N ASN A 262 7.61 -13.56 4.22
CA ASN A 262 6.22 -13.69 3.75
C ASN A 262 5.70 -15.14 3.88
N HIS A 263 6.56 -16.15 3.78
CA HIS A 263 6.17 -17.53 4.08
C HIS A 263 5.64 -17.70 5.52
N ILE A 264 6.14 -16.92 6.48
CA ILE A 264 5.70 -16.94 7.87
C ILE A 264 4.50 -16.01 8.08
N VAL A 265 4.66 -14.71 7.78
CA VAL A 265 3.68 -13.68 8.15
C VAL A 265 2.59 -13.42 7.10
N GLY A 266 2.75 -13.94 5.89
CA GLY A 266 1.76 -13.86 4.82
C GLY A 266 1.11 -15.21 4.55
N LYS A 267 1.82 -16.15 3.90
CA LYS A 267 1.29 -17.50 3.60
C LYS A 267 0.96 -18.29 4.87
N GLY A 268 1.84 -18.25 5.88
CA GLY A 268 1.72 -19.04 7.10
C GLY A 268 0.47 -18.74 7.92
N VAL A 269 -0.02 -17.50 7.87
CA VAL A 269 -1.20 -17.06 8.65
C VAL A 269 -2.53 -17.29 7.93
N ILE A 270 -2.54 -17.59 6.62
CA ILE A 270 -3.78 -17.70 5.82
C ILE A 270 -4.74 -18.72 6.41
N LYS A 271 -4.24 -19.86 6.89
CA LYS A 271 -5.10 -20.91 7.48
C LYS A 271 -5.83 -20.39 8.72
N GLU A 272 -5.12 -19.71 9.61
CA GLU A 272 -5.67 -19.17 10.84
C GLU A 272 -6.63 -18.00 10.57
N LEU A 273 -6.25 -17.11 9.63
CA LEU A 273 -7.13 -16.03 9.19
C LEU A 273 -8.45 -16.57 8.62
N ARG A 274 -8.43 -17.63 7.81
CA ARG A 274 -9.66 -18.27 7.30
C ARG A 274 -10.49 -18.95 8.37
N ALA A 275 -9.87 -19.40 9.47
CA ALA A 275 -10.60 -19.97 10.60
C ALA A 275 -11.31 -18.88 11.41
N ALA A 276 -10.65 -17.72 11.61
CA ALA A 276 -11.21 -16.56 12.29
C ALA A 276 -12.22 -15.78 11.43
N TYR A 277 -12.00 -15.74 10.11
CA TYR A 277 -12.77 -15.00 9.12
C TYR A 277 -13.16 -15.94 7.96
N PRO A 278 -14.23 -16.75 8.10
CA PRO A 278 -14.63 -17.75 7.11
C PRO A 278 -14.95 -17.19 5.71
N GLU A 279 -15.28 -15.91 5.62
CA GLU A 279 -15.52 -15.15 4.39
C GLU A 279 -14.22 -14.78 3.65
N ALA A 280 -13.06 -14.87 4.31
CA ALA A 280 -11.79 -14.45 3.75
C ALA A 280 -11.31 -15.38 2.62
N ASN A 281 -11.21 -14.82 1.43
CA ASN A 281 -10.72 -15.47 0.21
C ASN A 281 -9.32 -14.96 -0.13
N ILE A 282 -8.33 -15.45 0.61
CA ILE A 282 -6.92 -15.00 0.51
C ILE A 282 -6.13 -15.94 -0.39
N ILE A 283 -5.44 -15.42 -1.40
CA ILE A 283 -4.48 -16.16 -2.22
C ILE A 283 -3.08 -15.56 -2.13
N ALA A 284 -2.06 -16.39 -2.29
CA ALA A 284 -0.69 -15.95 -2.44
C ALA A 284 -0.23 -16.10 -3.89
N VAL A 285 0.37 -15.02 -4.42
CA VAL A 285 0.88 -14.96 -5.80
C VAL A 285 2.36 -14.61 -5.76
N ASP A 286 3.16 -15.53 -6.28
CA ASP A 286 4.61 -15.37 -6.36
C ASP A 286 4.96 -14.67 -7.68
N TYR A 287 5.61 -13.52 -7.57
CA TYR A 287 6.15 -12.75 -8.70
C TYR A 287 7.64 -12.98 -8.79
N ASP A 288 8.06 -13.60 -9.88
CA ASP A 288 9.45 -13.91 -10.18
C ASP A 288 9.62 -14.09 -11.69
N PRO A 289 10.75 -13.66 -12.30
CA PRO A 289 11.00 -13.86 -13.72
C PRO A 289 10.98 -15.33 -14.17
N GLY A 290 11.27 -16.27 -13.27
CA GLY A 290 11.20 -17.71 -13.52
C GLY A 290 9.80 -18.32 -13.31
N ALA A 291 8.85 -17.58 -12.75
CA ALA A 291 7.47 -18.04 -12.58
C ALA A 291 6.62 -17.69 -13.82
N SER A 292 5.79 -18.63 -14.26
CA SER A 292 4.89 -18.38 -15.40
C SER A 292 3.83 -17.34 -15.04
N GLU A 293 3.73 -16.28 -15.86
CA GLU A 293 2.67 -15.27 -15.77
C GLU A 293 1.27 -15.90 -15.86
N VAL A 294 1.12 -16.95 -16.69
CA VAL A 294 -0.13 -17.70 -16.84
C VAL A 294 -0.58 -18.32 -15.50
N ASN A 295 0.37 -18.80 -14.69
CA ASN A 295 0.06 -19.36 -13.37
C ASN A 295 -0.44 -18.27 -12.39
N GLN A 296 0.15 -17.07 -12.44
CA GLN A 296 -0.28 -15.93 -11.62
C GLN A 296 -1.70 -15.50 -12.03
N LEU A 297 -1.93 -15.34 -13.34
CA LEU A 297 -3.22 -14.97 -13.91
C LEU A 297 -4.33 -15.96 -13.56
N ASN A 298 -4.06 -17.26 -13.70
CA ASN A 298 -5.04 -18.31 -13.39
C ASN A 298 -5.45 -18.31 -11.92
N ARG A 299 -4.50 -18.10 -11.00
CA ARG A 299 -4.82 -17.99 -9.56
C ARG A 299 -5.73 -16.81 -9.26
N ILE A 300 -5.44 -15.64 -9.85
CA ILE A 300 -6.24 -14.43 -9.67
C ILE A 300 -7.65 -14.64 -10.26
N LYS A 301 -7.76 -15.17 -11.49
CA LYS A 301 -9.07 -15.46 -12.12
C LYS A 301 -9.91 -16.47 -11.33
N LEU A 302 -9.29 -17.52 -10.78
CA LEU A 302 -9.99 -18.49 -9.93
C LEU A 302 -10.53 -17.84 -8.65
N MET A 303 -9.72 -17.00 -8.01
CA MET A 303 -10.15 -16.21 -6.85
C MET A 303 -11.33 -15.29 -7.20
N LEU A 304 -11.24 -14.57 -8.33
CA LEU A 304 -12.31 -13.67 -8.80
C LEU A 304 -13.60 -14.42 -9.16
N SER A 305 -13.52 -15.63 -9.72
CA SER A 305 -14.69 -16.48 -9.95
C SER A 305 -15.42 -16.78 -8.63
N THR A 306 -14.69 -17.05 -7.55
CA THR A 306 -15.29 -17.23 -6.22
C THR A 306 -15.87 -15.91 -5.70
N ALA A 307 -15.14 -14.80 -5.84
CA ALA A 307 -15.60 -13.47 -5.41
C ALA A 307 -16.92 -13.07 -6.08
N ASN A 308 -17.03 -13.26 -7.39
CA ASN A 308 -18.24 -12.98 -8.16
C ASN A 308 -19.42 -13.87 -7.74
N LYS A 309 -19.17 -15.15 -7.44
CA LYS A 309 -20.21 -16.06 -6.93
C LYS A 309 -20.74 -15.62 -5.57
N ASN A 310 -19.86 -15.15 -4.67
CA ASN A 310 -20.26 -14.67 -3.35
C ASN A 310 -21.06 -13.36 -3.46
N LEU A 311 -20.59 -12.41 -4.26
CA LEU A 311 -21.31 -11.17 -4.52
C LEU A 311 -22.72 -11.42 -5.08
N ALA A 312 -22.86 -12.34 -6.04
CA ALA A 312 -24.16 -12.71 -6.61
C ALA A 312 -25.10 -13.40 -5.60
N LYS A 313 -24.58 -14.01 -4.53
CA LYS A 313 -25.40 -14.57 -3.44
C LYS A 313 -25.88 -13.45 -2.52
N GLU A 314 -25.00 -12.56 -2.09
CA GLU A 314 -25.33 -11.39 -1.25
C GLU A 314 -26.37 -10.49 -1.92
N GLU A 315 -26.27 -10.26 -3.23
CA GLU A 315 -27.27 -9.50 -3.99
C GLU A 315 -28.63 -10.20 -4.08
N LYS A 316 -28.68 -11.53 -4.02
CA LYS A 316 -29.94 -12.28 -4.01
C LYS A 316 -30.58 -12.28 -2.62
N GLU A 317 -29.78 -12.34 -1.56
CA GLU A 317 -30.25 -12.32 -0.18
C GLU A 317 -30.79 -10.93 0.17
N SER A 318 -30.04 -9.86 -0.14
CA SER A 318 -30.50 -8.48 0.09
C SER A 318 -31.79 -8.11 -0.66
N LYS A 319 -32.08 -8.73 -1.81
CA LYS A 319 -33.34 -8.54 -2.55
C LYS A 319 -34.52 -9.33 -1.98
N LYS A 320 -34.29 -10.32 -1.11
CA LYS A 320 -35.36 -11.06 -0.43
C LYS A 320 -35.80 -10.36 0.86
N ASP A 321 -34.91 -9.59 1.46
CA ASP A 321 -35.14 -8.89 2.72
C ASP A 321 -35.67 -7.44 2.53
N ALA A 322 -35.78 -6.97 1.29
CA ALA A 322 -36.31 -5.66 0.89
C ALA A 322 -37.70 -5.78 0.26
#